data_AF-A0A2U1B3S3-F1
#
_entry.id   AF-A0A2U1B3S3-F1
#
_cell.length_a   1.000
_cell.length_b   1.000
_cell.length_c   1.000
_cell.angle_alpha   90.00
_cell.angle_beta   90.00
_cell.angle_gamma   90.00
#
_symmetry.space_group_name_H-M   'P 1'
#
loop_
_entity.id
_entity.type
_entity.pdbx_description
1 polymer ?
#
loop_
_entity_poly.entity_id
_entity_poly.type
_entity_poly.pdbx_seq_one_letter_code
_entity_poly.pdbx_strand_id
1 'polypeptide(L)'
;MFNMTKIRATNGSGKSFYANHLSSNDYYSEHEKVQGYWRGELADTFGLRDKVVTSEEFSLFQRNVNPKTPGKLTQKNMPGGPRFFDFQVAAPKSVSVMSMFDERLVEAHRESVRIAMAELERLAAVRVRDGENVRTNNYETTGKLVYAEFMHDTSRALDPQLHTHNVVCNVTRAGDGRYKALETLEMCRAIRYAGKVYHNEMAARCRELGYETVETRDRKGNVIWYDLACVPADVMERFSKRRRQIEKAEAEFIAEHGRKPTLSENNYLSTSTRTNKMLTSTSNAFRVFAVFPVF
;
A
#
# COMPACT_ATOMS: atom_id res chain seq x y z
N MET A 1 -5.75 6.11 4.58
CA MET A 1 -4.64 6.85 3.95
C MET A 1 -4.16 6.09 2.73
N PHE A 2 -3.98 6.76 1.59
CA PHE A 2 -3.44 6.15 0.36
C PHE A 2 -2.16 6.90 -0.04
N ASN A 3 -1.04 6.19 -0.17
CA ASN A 3 0.24 6.74 -0.59
C ASN A 3 0.86 5.93 -1.75
N MET A 4 1.87 6.51 -2.40
CA MET A 4 2.69 5.82 -3.39
C MET A 4 4.16 5.96 -3.04
N THR A 5 4.91 4.86 -3.10
CA THR A 5 6.38 4.83 -2.94
C THR A 5 7.06 4.15 -4.12
N LYS A 6 8.17 4.71 -4.59
CA LYS A 6 8.98 4.11 -5.67
C LYS A 6 9.96 3.09 -5.10
N ILE A 7 9.92 1.86 -5.61
CA ILE A 7 10.87 0.80 -5.25
C ILE A 7 11.89 0.68 -6.36
N ARG A 8 13.13 1.06 -6.07
CA ARG A 8 14.25 1.02 -7.02
C ARG A 8 14.96 -0.33 -6.98
N ALA A 9 15.62 -0.67 -8.07
CA ALA A 9 16.53 -1.81 -8.07
C ALA A 9 17.64 -1.60 -7.03
N THR A 10 17.72 -2.49 -6.03
CA THR A 10 18.90 -2.63 -5.20
C THR A 10 19.83 -3.67 -5.82
N ASN A 11 21.13 -3.61 -5.53
CA ASN A 11 22.12 -4.58 -6.01
C ASN A 11 21.88 -6.01 -5.47
N GLY A 12 20.88 -6.19 -4.58
CA GLY A 12 20.43 -7.49 -4.09
C GLY A 12 19.30 -8.06 -4.94
N SER A 13 19.33 -9.39 -5.16
CA SER A 13 18.23 -10.11 -5.80
C SER A 13 16.89 -9.76 -5.14
N GLY A 14 15.82 -9.57 -5.93
CA GLY A 14 14.49 -9.17 -5.48
C GLY A 14 13.83 -9.98 -4.39
N LYS A 15 14.38 -11.15 -4.13
CA LYS A 15 14.01 -12.04 -3.04
C LYS A 15 14.03 -11.34 -1.67
N SER A 16 14.94 -10.40 -1.42
CA SER A 16 15.02 -9.71 -0.13
C SER A 16 13.89 -8.70 0.11
N PHE A 17 13.46 -7.96 -0.91
CA PHE A 17 12.32 -7.05 -0.78
C PHE A 17 11.02 -7.83 -0.62
N TYR A 18 10.79 -8.82 -1.48
CA TYR A 18 9.65 -9.73 -1.38
C TYR A 18 9.57 -10.39 0.00
N ALA A 19 10.65 -11.04 0.44
CA ALA A 19 10.68 -11.79 1.70
C ALA A 19 10.53 -10.89 2.93
N ASN A 20 11.24 -9.76 2.99
CA ASN A 20 11.35 -8.97 4.22
C ASN A 20 10.30 -7.85 4.34
N HIS A 21 9.70 -7.41 3.23
CA HIS A 21 8.77 -6.26 3.24
C HIS A 21 7.34 -6.60 2.82
N LEU A 22 7.12 -7.68 2.06
CA LEU A 22 5.78 -8.01 1.54
C LEU A 22 5.22 -9.32 2.10
N SER A 23 6.02 -10.40 2.14
CA SER A 23 5.51 -11.71 2.58
C SER A 23 5.66 -11.97 4.07
N SER A 24 6.43 -11.17 4.80
CA SER A 24 6.59 -11.31 6.25
C SER A 24 5.52 -10.50 6.97
N ASN A 25 4.63 -11.17 7.71
CA ASN A 25 3.82 -10.48 8.71
C ASN A 25 4.71 -10.12 9.91
N ASP A 26 4.40 -9.04 10.62
CA ASP A 26 5.21 -8.62 11.76
C ASP A 26 4.94 -9.54 12.97
N TYR A 27 5.83 -10.54 13.10
CA TYR A 27 6.24 -11.31 14.29
C TYR A 27 5.23 -12.18 15.04
N TYR A 28 3.92 -11.92 15.06
CA TYR A 28 2.97 -12.90 15.64
C TYR A 28 2.92 -14.22 14.87
N SER A 29 3.49 -14.23 13.68
CA SER A 29 3.46 -15.33 12.76
C SER A 29 4.79 -15.48 12.02
N GLU A 30 5.87 -15.81 12.74
CA GLU A 30 7.06 -16.41 12.12
C GLU A 30 6.70 -17.64 11.23
N HIS A 31 5.45 -18.11 11.29
CA HIS A 31 4.87 -19.17 10.46
C HIS A 31 3.69 -18.76 9.54
N GLU A 32 3.09 -17.56 9.64
CA GLU A 32 2.13 -17.09 8.61
C GLU A 32 2.84 -16.13 7.66
N LYS A 33 3.06 -16.62 6.44
CA LYS A 33 3.41 -15.76 5.32
C LYS A 33 2.13 -15.11 4.84
N VAL A 34 2.13 -13.78 4.74
CA VAL A 34 1.06 -13.06 4.04
C VAL A 34 1.08 -13.53 2.60
N GLN A 35 -0.03 -14.14 2.18
CA GLN A 35 -0.19 -14.61 0.82
C GLN A 35 -0.63 -13.46 -0.08
N GLY A 36 0.24 -13.09 -1.02
CA GLY A 36 -0.09 -12.10 -2.02
C GLY A 36 -0.77 -12.71 -3.24
N TYR A 37 -1.55 -11.89 -3.94
CA TYR A 37 -2.23 -12.29 -5.18
C TYR A 37 -1.96 -11.30 -6.31
N TRP A 38 -1.78 -11.81 -7.52
CA TRP A 38 -1.63 -11.00 -8.72
C TRP A 38 -2.98 -10.43 -9.17
N ARG A 39 -3.00 -9.13 -9.49
CA ARG A 39 -4.20 -8.36 -9.86
C ARG A 39 -3.89 -7.38 -11.00
N GLY A 40 -4.95 -6.74 -11.49
CA GLY A 40 -4.94 -5.79 -12.61
C GLY A 40 -5.22 -6.47 -13.96
N GLU A 41 -5.61 -5.67 -14.94
CA GLU A 41 -6.02 -6.10 -16.28
C GLU A 41 -4.84 -6.68 -17.09
N LEU A 42 -3.62 -6.23 -16.81
CA LEU A 42 -2.44 -6.78 -17.48
C LEU A 42 -2.02 -8.14 -16.92
N ALA A 43 -2.47 -8.51 -15.71
CA ALA A 43 -2.17 -9.80 -15.11
C ALA A 43 -2.69 -10.96 -15.98
N ASP A 44 -3.84 -10.79 -16.64
CA ASP A 44 -4.42 -11.78 -17.57
C ASP A 44 -3.48 -12.08 -18.75
N THR A 45 -2.78 -11.06 -19.25
CA THR A 45 -1.85 -11.23 -20.38
C THR A 45 -0.68 -12.16 -20.02
N PHE A 46 -0.27 -12.15 -18.75
CA PHE A 46 0.76 -13.04 -18.21
C PHE A 46 0.18 -14.36 -17.67
N GLY A 47 -1.15 -14.54 -17.67
CA GLY A 47 -1.81 -15.69 -17.06
C GLY A 47 -1.62 -15.74 -15.55
N LEU A 48 -1.51 -14.56 -14.91
CA LEU A 48 -1.24 -14.40 -13.49
C LEU A 48 -2.48 -13.98 -12.70
N ARG A 49 -3.55 -13.51 -13.34
CA ARG A 49 -4.74 -13.00 -12.65
C ARG A 49 -5.22 -13.95 -11.55
N ASP A 50 -5.36 -13.40 -10.36
CA ASP A 50 -5.80 -14.05 -9.13
C ASP A 50 -4.92 -15.21 -8.64
N LYS A 51 -3.77 -15.47 -9.28
CA LYS A 51 -2.80 -16.45 -8.81
C LYS A 51 -2.02 -15.91 -7.62
N VAL A 52 -1.56 -16.84 -6.81
CA VAL A 52 -0.65 -16.59 -5.70
C VAL A 52 0.66 -16.05 -6.23
N VAL A 53 1.14 -14.97 -5.63
CA VAL A 53 2.44 -14.39 -6.00
C VAL A 53 3.55 -15.32 -5.54
N THR A 54 4.47 -15.65 -6.43
CA THR A 54 5.68 -16.40 -6.11
C THR A 54 6.92 -15.50 -6.16
N SER A 55 7.93 -15.83 -5.35
CA SER A 55 9.20 -15.09 -5.36
C SER A 55 9.92 -15.14 -6.71
N GLU A 56 9.71 -16.21 -7.48
CA GLU A 56 10.30 -16.40 -8.80
C GLU A 56 9.69 -15.44 -9.83
N GLU A 57 8.36 -15.44 -9.96
CA GLU A 57 7.63 -14.54 -10.86
C GLU A 57 7.88 -13.08 -10.52
N PHE A 58 7.80 -12.73 -9.23
CA PHE A 58 8.08 -11.38 -8.76
C PHE A 58 9.52 -10.95 -9.12
N SER A 59 10.49 -11.86 -9.00
CA SER A 59 11.88 -11.60 -9.41
C SER A 59 12.06 -11.48 -10.92
N LEU A 60 11.17 -12.02 -11.77
CA LEU A 60 11.22 -11.82 -13.22
C LEU A 60 10.84 -10.38 -13.56
N PHE A 61 9.75 -9.86 -13.00
CA PHE A 61 9.38 -8.45 -13.17
C PHE A 61 10.47 -7.51 -12.66
N GLN A 62 11.07 -7.79 -11.50
CA GLN A 62 12.17 -6.99 -10.98
C GLN A 62 13.38 -6.95 -11.93
N ARG A 63 13.68 -8.05 -12.61
CA ARG A 63 14.79 -8.17 -13.57
C ARG A 63 14.43 -7.66 -14.96
N ASN A 64 13.20 -7.15 -15.16
CA ASN A 64 12.68 -6.75 -16.46
C ASN A 64 12.65 -7.92 -17.46
N VAL A 65 12.26 -9.10 -16.99
CA VAL A 65 12.11 -10.33 -17.78
C VAL A 65 10.62 -10.66 -17.88
N ASN A 66 10.16 -11.01 -19.07
CA ASN A 66 8.79 -11.41 -19.32
C ASN A 66 8.56 -12.83 -18.75
N PRO A 67 7.59 -13.03 -17.84
CA PRO A 67 7.36 -14.33 -17.21
C PRO A 67 6.80 -15.39 -18.17
N LYS A 68 6.22 -14.98 -19.31
CA LYS A 68 5.60 -15.89 -20.29
C LYS A 68 6.54 -16.28 -21.43
N THR A 69 7.41 -15.38 -21.87
CA THR A 69 8.28 -15.59 -23.05
C THR A 69 9.79 -15.61 -22.75
N PRO A 70 10.19 -15.63 -21.46
CA PRO A 70 11.52 -15.33 -20.93
C PRO A 70 12.39 -14.23 -21.57
N GLY A 71 11.86 -13.40 -22.48
CA GLY A 71 12.58 -12.29 -23.11
C GLY A 71 12.62 -11.03 -22.26
N LYS A 72 13.27 -9.97 -22.75
CA LYS A 72 13.22 -8.65 -22.09
C LYS A 72 11.79 -8.12 -22.11
N LEU A 73 11.31 -7.65 -20.96
CA LEU A 73 9.96 -7.13 -20.82
C LEU A 73 9.84 -5.72 -21.43
N THR A 74 10.69 -4.77 -21.02
CA THR A 74 10.80 -3.44 -21.64
C THR A 74 12.16 -3.25 -22.32
N GLN A 75 12.24 -2.33 -23.27
CA GLN A 75 13.43 -2.12 -24.11
C GLN A 75 14.70 -1.77 -23.31
N LYS A 76 14.57 -0.92 -22.26
CA LYS A 76 15.71 -0.43 -21.47
C LYS A 76 15.62 -0.89 -20.03
N ASN A 77 16.71 -1.47 -19.54
CA ASN A 77 16.87 -1.80 -18.13
C ASN A 77 17.70 -0.72 -17.43
N MET A 78 17.07 0.39 -17.03
CA MET A 78 17.79 1.53 -16.44
C MET A 78 18.44 1.14 -15.10
N PRO A 79 19.76 1.30 -14.92
CA PRO A 79 20.42 1.12 -13.63
C PRO A 79 19.84 2.09 -12.58
N GLY A 80 19.54 1.60 -11.38
CA GLY A 80 18.94 2.40 -10.30
C GLY A 80 17.52 2.92 -10.56
N GLY A 81 16.89 2.55 -11.69
CA GLY A 81 15.52 2.92 -12.01
C GLY A 81 14.48 2.22 -11.12
N PRO A 82 13.25 2.75 -11.05
CA PRO A 82 12.16 2.07 -10.35
C PRO A 82 11.83 0.74 -11.05
N ARG A 83 11.61 -0.31 -10.24
CA ARG A 83 11.11 -1.62 -10.67
C ARG A 83 9.66 -1.81 -10.32
N PHE A 84 9.27 -1.23 -9.19
CA PHE A 84 7.89 -1.26 -8.73
C PHE A 84 7.48 0.10 -8.19
N PHE A 85 6.18 0.28 -8.11
CA PHE A 85 5.52 1.37 -7.41
C PHE A 85 4.57 0.75 -6.41
N ASP A 86 4.80 0.99 -5.12
CA ASP A 86 3.96 0.48 -4.06
C ASP A 86 2.88 1.49 -3.74
N PHE A 87 1.64 1.09 -4.01
CA PHE A 87 0.41 1.82 -3.74
C PHE A 87 -0.18 1.27 -2.44
N GLN A 88 0.25 1.86 -1.32
CA GLN A 88 -0.17 1.41 0.01
C GLN A 88 -1.43 2.15 0.44
N VAL A 89 -2.42 1.39 0.89
CA VAL A 89 -3.66 1.90 1.45
C VAL A 89 -3.93 1.33 2.82
N ALA A 90 -4.28 2.17 3.78
CA ALA A 90 -4.57 1.78 5.16
C ALA A 90 -5.99 2.22 5.56
N ALA A 91 -6.68 1.32 6.26
CA ALA A 91 -8.00 1.56 6.82
C ALA A 91 -7.96 2.60 7.96
N PRO A 92 -9.10 3.23 8.28
CA PRO A 92 -9.26 3.97 9.54
C PRO A 92 -8.87 3.11 10.75
N LYS A 93 -8.43 3.76 11.83
CA LYS A 93 -7.93 3.04 13.01
C LYS A 93 -9.05 2.25 13.68
N SER A 94 -10.24 2.82 13.79
CA SER A 94 -11.43 2.11 14.30
C SER A 94 -11.74 0.83 13.52
N VAL A 95 -11.71 0.89 12.18
CA VAL A 95 -11.88 -0.29 11.31
C VAL A 95 -10.79 -1.32 11.56
N SER A 96 -9.53 -0.90 11.68
CA SER A 96 -8.41 -1.81 11.97
C SER A 96 -8.60 -2.51 13.32
N VAL A 97 -9.04 -1.80 14.35
CA VAL A 97 -9.32 -2.36 15.68
C VAL A 97 -10.49 -3.35 15.61
N MET A 98 -11.61 -2.97 14.99
CA MET A 98 -12.78 -3.85 14.91
C MET A 98 -12.56 -5.08 14.03
N SER A 99 -11.71 -4.99 13.01
CA SER A 99 -11.40 -6.12 12.14
C SER A 99 -10.75 -7.31 12.85
N MET A 100 -10.20 -7.09 14.05
CA MET A 100 -9.70 -8.17 14.91
C MET A 100 -10.81 -9.07 15.45
N PHE A 101 -12.04 -8.57 15.47
CA PHE A 101 -13.22 -9.23 16.03
C PHE A 101 -14.28 -9.54 14.96
N ASP A 102 -14.20 -8.90 13.80
CA ASP A 102 -15.11 -9.12 12.68
C ASP A 102 -14.34 -9.20 11.35
N GLU A 103 -14.20 -10.43 10.83
CA GLU A 103 -13.53 -10.72 9.56
C GLU A 103 -14.24 -10.10 8.34
N ARG A 104 -15.54 -9.77 8.45
CA ARG A 104 -16.28 -9.13 7.35
C ARG A 104 -15.70 -7.75 7.02
N LEU A 105 -15.11 -7.07 7.99
CA LEU A 105 -14.40 -5.80 7.77
C LEU A 105 -13.09 -5.98 6.98
N VAL A 106 -12.48 -7.17 7.06
CA VAL A 106 -11.29 -7.51 6.27
C VAL A 106 -11.65 -7.66 4.80
N GLU A 107 -12.74 -8.36 4.49
CA GLU A 107 -13.24 -8.45 3.11
C GLU A 107 -13.71 -7.08 2.59
N ALA A 108 -14.42 -6.30 3.41
CA ALA A 108 -14.82 -4.94 3.05
C ALA A 108 -13.60 -4.06 2.72
N HIS A 109 -12.49 -4.19 3.45
CA HIS A 109 -11.23 -3.54 3.12
C HIS A 109 -10.72 -3.99 1.75
N ARG A 110 -10.57 -5.31 1.52
CA ARG A 110 -10.05 -5.84 0.25
C ARG A 110 -10.84 -5.33 -0.96
N GLU A 111 -12.17 -5.36 -0.89
CA GLU A 111 -13.00 -4.87 -1.98
C GLU A 111 -12.85 -3.36 -2.18
N SER A 112 -12.83 -2.57 -1.11
CA SER A 112 -12.61 -1.12 -1.18
C SER A 112 -11.26 -0.77 -1.80
N VAL A 113 -10.21 -1.55 -1.49
CA VAL A 113 -8.87 -1.39 -2.09
C VAL A 113 -8.93 -1.63 -3.59
N ARG A 114 -9.60 -2.70 -4.03
CA ARG A 114 -9.72 -3.06 -5.45
C ARG A 114 -10.45 -2.00 -6.26
N ILE A 115 -11.55 -1.44 -5.73
CA ILE A 115 -12.25 -0.32 -6.38
C ILE A 115 -11.34 0.89 -6.54
N ALA A 116 -10.61 1.28 -5.49
CA ALA A 116 -9.70 2.40 -5.56
C ALA A 116 -8.51 2.16 -6.50
N MET A 117 -7.99 0.92 -6.56
CA MET A 117 -6.95 0.54 -7.51
C MET A 117 -7.44 0.52 -8.96
N ALA A 118 -8.68 0.13 -9.22
CA ALA A 118 -9.27 0.17 -10.56
C ALA A 118 -9.35 1.62 -11.11
N GLU A 119 -9.66 2.59 -10.25
CA GLU A 119 -9.60 4.01 -10.63
C GLU A 119 -8.19 4.48 -11.00
N LEU A 120 -7.17 4.02 -10.27
CA LEU A 120 -5.77 4.32 -10.60
C LEU A 120 -5.31 3.60 -11.88
N GLU A 121 -5.76 2.38 -12.10
CA GLU A 121 -5.44 1.57 -13.29
C GLU A 121 -5.89 2.24 -14.58
N ARG A 122 -7.06 2.90 -14.58
CA ARG A 122 -7.54 3.70 -15.73
C ARG A 122 -6.57 4.82 -16.15
N LEU A 123 -5.73 5.28 -15.23
CA LEU A 123 -4.74 6.34 -15.47
C LEU A 123 -3.35 5.81 -15.83
N ALA A 124 -3.17 4.49 -15.89
CA ALA A 124 -1.91 3.88 -16.30
C ALA A 124 -1.57 4.29 -17.73
N ALA A 125 -0.36 4.80 -17.96
CA ALA A 125 0.04 5.33 -19.26
C ALA A 125 1.46 4.90 -19.66
N VAL A 126 1.82 5.19 -20.91
CA VAL A 126 3.20 5.13 -21.42
C VAL A 126 3.61 6.49 -21.94
N ARG A 127 4.90 6.82 -21.88
CA ARG A 127 5.41 7.98 -22.63
C ARG A 127 5.49 7.67 -24.12
N VAL A 128 5.00 8.60 -24.93
CA VAL A 128 5.17 8.59 -26.38
C VAL A 128 6.54 9.19 -26.70
N ARG A 129 7.36 8.44 -27.45
CA ARG A 129 8.75 8.83 -27.80
C ARG A 129 9.06 8.54 -29.27
N ASP A 130 8.12 8.83 -30.16
CA ASP A 130 8.27 8.71 -31.60
C ASP A 130 8.22 10.10 -32.28
N GLY A 131 8.83 10.21 -33.46
CA GLY A 131 8.81 11.43 -34.27
C GLY A 131 9.11 12.72 -33.49
N GLU A 132 8.20 13.69 -33.60
CA GLU A 132 8.30 14.99 -32.92
C GLU A 132 8.09 14.90 -31.40
N ASN A 133 7.52 13.80 -30.89
CA ASN A 133 7.24 13.59 -29.46
C ASN A 133 8.45 13.14 -28.65
N VAL A 134 9.59 12.83 -29.29
CA VAL A 134 10.80 12.33 -28.59
C VAL A 134 11.27 13.26 -27.46
N ARG A 135 11.00 14.57 -27.58
CA ARG A 135 11.35 15.61 -26.58
C ARG A 135 10.17 16.15 -25.79
N THR A 136 8.97 15.62 -25.96
CA THR A 136 7.77 16.08 -25.25
C THR A 136 7.46 15.18 -24.04
N ASN A 137 6.52 15.62 -23.20
CA ASN A 137 5.98 14.82 -22.09
C ASN A 137 4.65 14.15 -22.47
N ASN A 138 4.43 13.93 -23.77
CA ASN A 138 3.19 13.32 -24.25
C ASN A 138 3.11 11.87 -23.78
N TYR A 139 1.91 11.46 -23.40
CA TYR A 139 1.63 10.12 -22.91
C TYR A 139 0.38 9.55 -23.58
N GLU A 140 0.34 8.22 -23.62
CA GLU A 140 -0.78 7.43 -24.14
C GLU A 140 -1.34 6.62 -22.97
N THR A 141 -2.62 6.80 -22.66
CA THR A 141 -3.29 6.03 -21.62
C THR A 141 -3.49 4.59 -22.08
N THR A 142 -3.04 3.66 -21.25
CA THR A 142 -3.11 2.21 -21.49
C THR A 142 -4.21 1.53 -20.69
N GLY A 143 -4.55 2.07 -19.51
CA GLY A 143 -5.60 1.53 -18.65
C GLY A 143 -5.31 0.13 -18.08
N LYS A 144 -4.04 -0.29 -18.04
CA LYS A 144 -3.65 -1.68 -17.74
C LYS A 144 -2.47 -1.73 -16.77
N LEU A 145 -2.63 -2.45 -15.67
CA LEU A 145 -1.60 -2.70 -14.67
C LEU A 145 -1.45 -4.19 -14.40
N VAL A 146 -0.27 -4.58 -13.93
CA VAL A 146 -0.05 -5.86 -13.23
C VAL A 146 0.60 -5.54 -11.90
N TYR A 147 -0.03 -5.97 -10.82
CA TYR A 147 0.41 -5.68 -9.47
C TYR A 147 0.20 -6.86 -8.53
N ALA A 148 1.05 -6.93 -7.52
CA ALA A 148 0.93 -7.90 -6.44
C ALA A 148 0.26 -7.23 -5.22
N GLU A 149 -0.89 -7.76 -4.82
CA GLU A 149 -1.70 -7.31 -3.68
C GLU A 149 -1.33 -8.12 -2.43
N PHE A 150 -0.80 -7.47 -1.39
CA PHE A 150 -0.48 -8.07 -0.09
C PHE A 150 -1.23 -7.33 1.02
N MET A 151 -2.08 -8.05 1.76
CA MET A 151 -2.86 -7.48 2.85
C MET A 151 -2.28 -7.88 4.21
N HIS A 152 -2.11 -6.89 5.08
CA HIS A 152 -1.55 -7.02 6.41
C HIS A 152 -2.54 -6.43 7.43
N ASP A 153 -2.54 -6.96 8.65
CA ASP A 153 -3.45 -6.62 9.72
C ASP A 153 -2.75 -5.99 10.95
N THR A 154 -1.43 -6.04 10.99
CA THR A 154 -0.61 -5.57 12.11
C THR A 154 0.41 -4.52 11.65
N SER A 155 0.68 -3.57 12.53
CA SER A 155 1.78 -2.62 12.36
C SER A 155 3.10 -3.18 12.87
N ARG A 156 4.21 -2.53 12.52
CA ARG A 156 5.54 -2.82 13.10
C ARG A 156 5.60 -2.68 14.62
N ALA A 157 4.74 -1.85 15.21
CA ALA A 157 4.63 -1.68 16.66
C ALA A 157 3.65 -2.69 17.30
N LEU A 158 3.21 -3.68 16.52
CA LEU A 158 2.24 -4.71 16.89
C LEU A 158 0.85 -4.16 17.25
N ASP A 159 0.56 -2.91 16.84
CA ASP A 159 -0.79 -2.34 16.92
C ASP A 159 -1.64 -2.81 15.72
N PRO A 160 -2.97 -2.99 15.89
CA PRO A 160 -3.89 -3.30 14.80
C PRO A 160 -3.82 -2.25 13.71
N GLN A 161 -3.50 -2.67 12.49
CA GLN A 161 -3.35 -1.80 11.34
C GLN A 161 -3.68 -2.59 10.07
N LEU A 162 -4.94 -2.52 9.65
CA LEU A 162 -5.38 -3.13 8.41
C LEU A 162 -4.92 -2.28 7.23
N HIS A 163 -4.06 -2.83 6.40
CA HIS A 163 -3.49 -2.15 5.24
C HIS A 163 -3.12 -3.12 4.12
N THR A 164 -3.13 -2.62 2.89
CA THR A 164 -2.76 -3.38 1.70
C THR A 164 -1.65 -2.67 0.94
N HIS A 165 -0.63 -3.43 0.57
CA HIS A 165 0.43 -3.06 -0.36
C HIS A 165 0.06 -3.53 -1.77
N ASN A 166 -0.15 -2.60 -2.69
CA ASN A 166 -0.38 -2.90 -4.11
C ASN A 166 0.91 -2.59 -4.88
N VAL A 167 1.74 -3.61 -5.05
CA VAL A 167 3.07 -3.48 -5.65
C VAL A 167 2.96 -3.60 -7.16
N VAL A 168 2.79 -2.45 -7.80
CA VAL A 168 2.63 -2.31 -9.25
C VAL A 168 3.98 -2.50 -9.94
N CYS A 169 4.03 -3.42 -10.90
CA CYS A 169 5.20 -3.63 -11.73
C CYS A 169 5.39 -2.44 -12.67
N ASN A 170 6.64 -2.02 -12.90
CA ASN A 170 6.96 -0.93 -13.83
C ASN A 170 6.85 -1.37 -15.30
N VAL A 171 5.65 -1.77 -15.71
CA VAL A 171 5.31 -2.20 -17.06
C VAL A 171 3.84 -1.91 -17.33
N THR A 172 3.55 -1.48 -18.55
CA THR A 172 2.22 -1.56 -19.14
C THR A 172 2.34 -1.89 -20.63
N ARG A 173 1.23 -2.23 -21.29
CA ARG A 173 1.17 -2.56 -22.71
C ARG A 173 0.48 -1.44 -23.49
N ALA A 174 1.24 -0.79 -24.38
CA ALA A 174 0.75 0.29 -25.24
C ALA A 174 -0.20 -0.24 -26.33
N GLY A 175 -0.91 0.66 -27.01
CA GLY A 175 -1.82 0.34 -28.11
C GLY A 175 -1.15 -0.37 -29.29
N ASP A 176 0.15 -0.10 -29.50
CA ASP A 176 1.00 -0.81 -30.47
C ASP A 176 1.36 -2.26 -30.05
N GLY A 177 0.85 -2.73 -28.92
CA GLY A 177 1.04 -4.07 -28.38
C GLY A 177 2.37 -4.28 -27.65
N ARG A 178 3.29 -3.31 -27.66
CA ARG A 178 4.60 -3.42 -26.98
C ARG A 178 4.48 -3.11 -25.50
N TYR A 179 5.28 -3.82 -24.71
CA TYR A 179 5.47 -3.54 -23.29
C TYR A 179 6.45 -2.36 -23.12
N LYS A 180 6.03 -1.35 -22.38
CA LYS A 180 6.80 -0.14 -22.07
C LYS A 180 6.79 0.10 -20.56
N ALA A 181 7.72 0.92 -20.09
CA ALA A 181 7.73 1.34 -18.69
C ALA A 181 6.46 2.15 -18.38
N LEU A 182 5.93 1.97 -17.17
CA LEU A 182 4.75 2.65 -16.69
C LEU A 182 5.05 4.13 -16.43
N GLU A 183 4.25 5.02 -17.02
CA GLU A 183 4.18 6.43 -16.63
C GLU A 183 3.13 6.58 -15.53
N THR A 184 3.55 7.08 -14.36
CA THR A 184 2.74 7.14 -13.14
C THR A 184 2.29 8.56 -12.79
N LEU A 185 2.63 9.59 -13.59
CA LEU A 185 2.36 10.98 -13.24
C LEU A 185 0.88 11.24 -12.91
N GLU A 186 -0.04 10.78 -13.76
CA GLU A 186 -1.48 10.98 -13.53
C GLU A 186 -1.99 10.16 -12.35
N MET A 187 -1.49 8.94 -12.15
CA MET A 187 -1.79 8.14 -10.95
C MET A 187 -1.34 8.86 -9.66
N CYS A 188 -0.16 9.48 -9.67
CA CYS A 188 0.33 10.27 -8.55
C CYS A 188 -0.54 11.51 -8.27
N ARG A 189 -1.02 12.19 -9.33
CA ARG A 189 -1.95 13.33 -9.19
C ARG A 189 -3.29 12.88 -8.60
N ALA A 190 -3.75 11.69 -8.99
CA ALA A 190 -5.02 11.12 -8.54
C ALA A 190 -4.94 10.37 -7.20
N ILE A 191 -3.78 10.26 -6.53
CA ILE A 191 -3.63 9.46 -5.30
C ILE A 191 -4.60 9.90 -4.18
N ARG A 192 -4.85 11.21 -4.06
CA ARG A 192 -5.82 11.75 -3.09
C ARG A 192 -7.25 11.41 -3.48
N TYR A 193 -7.56 11.42 -4.77
CA TYR A 193 -8.86 11.00 -5.29
C TYR A 193 -9.11 9.51 -5.02
N ALA A 194 -8.17 8.63 -5.37
CA ALA A 194 -8.26 7.21 -5.09
C ALA A 194 -8.39 6.92 -3.57
N GLY A 195 -7.70 7.70 -2.74
CA GLY A 195 -7.88 7.65 -1.29
C GLY A 195 -9.32 7.98 -0.84
N LYS A 196 -9.98 8.94 -1.50
CA LYS A 196 -11.39 9.26 -1.23
C LYS A 196 -12.35 8.18 -1.71
N VAL A 197 -12.11 7.61 -2.87
CA VAL A 197 -12.85 6.44 -3.37
C VAL A 197 -12.78 5.32 -2.34
N TYR A 198 -11.57 4.93 -1.91
CA TYR A 198 -11.37 3.92 -0.87
C TYR A 198 -12.14 4.25 0.42
N HIS A 199 -12.05 5.48 0.93
CA HIS A 199 -12.69 5.85 2.18
C HIS A 199 -14.22 5.85 2.10
N ASN A 200 -14.79 6.22 0.94
CA ASN A 200 -16.23 6.19 0.72
C ASN A 200 -16.75 4.75 0.57
N GLU A 201 -16.05 3.91 -0.20
CA GLU A 201 -16.38 2.48 -0.35
C GLU A 201 -16.35 1.76 1.00
N MET A 202 -15.29 1.98 1.78
CA MET A 202 -15.15 1.38 3.11
C MET A 202 -16.31 1.82 4.02
N ALA A 203 -16.65 3.11 4.02
CA ALA A 203 -17.73 3.63 4.86
C ALA A 203 -19.12 3.13 4.43
N ALA A 204 -19.37 2.95 3.13
CA ALA A 204 -20.60 2.33 2.64
C ALA A 204 -20.72 0.89 3.13
N ARG A 205 -19.66 0.09 2.96
CA ARG A 205 -19.61 -1.31 3.37
C ARG A 205 -19.73 -1.49 4.88
N CYS A 206 -19.09 -0.64 5.68
CA CYS A 206 -19.27 -0.64 7.13
C CYS A 206 -20.74 -0.44 7.51
N ARG A 207 -21.45 0.48 6.85
CA ARG A 207 -22.88 0.72 7.10
C ARG A 207 -23.75 -0.46 6.68
N GLU A 208 -23.44 -1.09 5.54
CA GLU A 208 -24.12 -2.32 5.08
C GLU A 208 -23.94 -3.49 6.07
N LEU A 209 -22.78 -3.56 6.72
CA LEU A 209 -22.50 -4.53 7.78
C LEU A 209 -23.16 -4.20 9.13
N GLY A 210 -23.84 -3.05 9.24
CA GLY A 210 -24.56 -2.61 10.43
C GLY A 210 -23.77 -1.71 11.38
N TYR A 211 -22.61 -1.21 10.98
CA TYR A 211 -21.85 -0.27 11.79
C TYR A 211 -22.31 1.18 11.58
N GLU A 212 -22.44 1.91 12.68
CA GLU A 212 -22.55 3.37 12.64
C GLU A 212 -21.18 4.00 12.38
N THR A 213 -21.15 4.98 11.47
CA THR A 213 -19.92 5.67 11.05
C THR A 213 -19.94 7.13 11.47
N VAL A 214 -18.82 7.61 12.03
CA VAL A 214 -18.60 8.99 12.46
C VAL A 214 -17.56 9.64 11.56
N GLU A 215 -17.80 10.89 11.17
CA GLU A 215 -16.86 11.63 10.32
C GLU A 215 -15.61 12.06 11.09
N THR A 216 -14.46 11.80 10.50
CA THR A 216 -13.19 12.35 10.96
C THR A 216 -12.78 13.50 10.04
N ARG A 217 -12.68 14.71 10.58
CA ARG A 217 -12.47 15.96 9.84
C ARG A 217 -11.07 16.53 10.03
N ASP A 218 -10.54 17.21 9.01
CA ASP A 218 -9.29 17.97 9.13
C ASP A 218 -9.51 19.32 9.82
N ARG A 219 -8.41 20.05 10.08
CA ARG A 219 -8.45 21.40 10.69
C ARG A 219 -9.23 22.43 9.86
N LYS A 220 -9.47 22.16 8.58
CA LYS A 220 -10.24 23.02 7.67
C LYS A 220 -11.72 22.59 7.60
N GLY A 221 -12.12 21.60 8.39
CA GLY A 221 -13.47 21.07 8.42
C GLY A 221 -13.79 20.06 7.31
N ASN A 222 -12.83 19.68 6.46
CA ASN A 222 -13.08 18.70 5.40
C ASN A 222 -13.15 17.30 6.01
N VAL A 223 -14.16 16.52 5.65
CA VAL A 223 -14.20 15.09 5.99
C VAL A 223 -13.00 14.41 5.34
N ILE A 224 -12.18 13.73 6.13
CA ILE A 224 -11.00 13.01 5.65
C ILE A 224 -11.33 11.53 5.40
N TRP A 225 -12.00 10.89 6.36
CA TRP A 225 -12.51 9.53 6.33
C TRP A 225 -13.61 9.35 7.39
N TYR A 226 -14.11 8.13 7.55
CA TYR A 226 -15.12 7.76 8.53
C TYR A 226 -14.55 6.71 9.50
N ASP A 227 -14.71 6.92 10.79
CA ASP A 227 -14.41 5.94 11.84
C ASP A 227 -15.71 5.26 12.33
N LEU A 228 -15.60 4.14 13.04
CA LEU A 228 -16.75 3.41 13.59
C LEU A 228 -17.11 3.97 14.97
N ALA A 229 -18.39 4.29 15.19
CA ALA A 229 -18.87 4.90 16.44
C ALA A 229 -18.62 4.01 17.68
N CYS A 230 -18.60 2.68 17.48
CA CYS A 230 -18.39 1.71 18.54
C CYS A 230 -16.93 1.62 19.03
N VAL A 231 -15.99 2.36 18.42
CA VAL A 231 -14.58 2.39 18.86
C VAL A 231 -14.28 3.73 19.52
N PRO A 232 -14.08 3.75 20.84
CA PRO A 232 -13.71 4.95 21.57
C PRO A 232 -12.38 5.58 21.09
N ALA A 233 -12.28 6.90 21.21
CA ALA A 233 -11.10 7.65 20.75
C ALA A 233 -9.81 7.30 21.52
N ASP A 234 -9.92 7.03 22.83
CA ASP A 234 -8.81 6.60 23.69
C ASP A 234 -8.27 5.21 23.27
N VAL A 235 -9.16 4.30 22.85
CA VAL A 235 -8.76 3.01 22.27
C VAL A 235 -7.98 3.22 20.97
N MET A 236 -8.48 4.08 20.07
CA MET A 236 -7.77 4.40 18.83
C MET A 236 -6.39 5.03 19.09
N GLU A 237 -6.29 5.92 20.08
CA GLU A 237 -5.03 6.55 20.48
C GLU A 237 -4.04 5.52 21.06
N ARG A 238 -4.53 4.61 21.93
CA ARG A 238 -3.74 3.54 22.54
C ARG A 238 -3.08 2.66 21.48
N PHE A 239 -3.79 2.36 20.39
CA PHE A 239 -3.32 1.56 19.25
C PHE A 239 -2.69 2.39 18.10
N SER A 240 -2.28 3.62 18.38
CA SER A 240 -1.59 4.51 17.43
C SER A 240 -0.17 4.84 17.87
N LYS A 241 0.57 3.89 18.44
CA LYS A 241 1.92 4.13 19.01
C LYS A 241 2.90 4.64 17.95
N ARG A 242 2.89 4.01 16.76
CA ARG A 242 3.77 4.40 15.65
C ARG A 242 3.51 5.83 15.20
N ARG A 243 2.23 6.23 15.14
CA ARG A 243 1.84 7.58 14.74
C ARG A 243 2.36 8.61 15.73
N ARG A 244 2.21 8.36 17.04
CA ARG A 244 2.74 9.21 18.10
C ARG A 244 4.25 9.39 18.02
N GLN A 245 4.99 8.32 17.70
CA GLN A 245 6.45 8.42 17.49
C GLN A 245 6.81 9.32 16.30
N ILE A 246 6.09 9.21 15.18
CA ILE A 246 6.30 10.07 14.00
C ILE A 246 5.97 11.52 14.33
N GLU A 247 4.81 11.78 14.95
CA GLU A 247 4.36 13.13 15.29
C GLU A 247 5.30 13.81 16.28
N LYS A 248 5.83 13.06 17.26
CA LYS A 248 6.86 13.56 18.17
C LYS A 248 8.13 13.97 17.41
N ALA A 249 8.63 13.12 16.51
CA ALA A 249 9.83 13.42 15.73
C ALA A 249 9.62 14.56 14.72
N GLU A 250 8.42 14.69 14.14
CA GLU A 250 8.04 15.84 13.30
C GLU A 250 8.00 17.14 14.12
N ALA A 251 7.48 17.10 15.35
CA ALA A 251 7.45 18.26 16.24
C ALA A 251 8.87 18.69 16.67
N GLU A 252 9.73 17.73 17.01
CA GLU A 252 11.15 17.97 17.33
C GLU A 252 11.88 18.59 16.13
N PHE A 253 11.65 18.06 14.91
CA PHE A 253 12.23 18.62 13.68
C PHE A 253 11.78 20.07 13.46
N ILE A 254 10.49 20.37 13.63
CA ILE A 254 9.96 21.73 13.47
C ILE A 254 10.56 22.67 14.50
N ALA A 255 10.71 22.23 15.75
CA ALA A 255 11.32 23.03 16.81
C ALA A 255 12.79 23.36 16.52
N GLU A 256 13.54 22.40 15.96
CA GLU A 256 14.96 22.57 15.63
C GLU A 256 15.18 23.40 14.34
N HIS A 257 14.37 23.16 13.30
CA HIS A 257 14.61 23.70 11.96
C HIS A 257 13.72 24.90 11.60
N GLY A 258 12.72 25.24 12.45
CA GLY A 258 11.76 26.32 12.19
C GLY A 258 10.85 26.12 10.98
N ARG A 259 10.85 24.91 10.39
CA ARG A 259 10.05 24.56 9.20
C ARG A 259 9.55 23.12 9.28
N LYS A 260 8.53 22.81 8.47
CA LYS A 260 8.10 21.41 8.29
C LYS A 260 9.15 20.58 7.54
N PRO A 261 9.26 19.27 7.83
CA PRO A 261 10.13 18.39 7.06
C PRO A 261 9.65 18.26 5.61
N THR A 262 10.59 18.15 4.68
CA THR A 262 10.34 17.78 3.29
C THR A 262 9.90 16.32 3.18
N LEU A 263 9.40 15.89 2.02
CA LEU A 263 8.97 14.50 1.82
C LEU A 263 10.12 13.49 2.04
N SER A 264 11.35 13.85 1.67
CA SER A 264 12.52 13.01 1.93
C SER A 264 12.88 12.94 3.42
N GLU A 265 12.76 14.06 4.12
CA GLU A 265 13.02 14.12 5.57
C GLU A 265 11.91 13.41 6.36
N ASN A 266 10.64 13.52 5.97
CA ASN A 266 9.55 12.74 6.54
C ASN A 266 9.77 11.23 6.35
N ASN A 267 10.22 10.82 5.16
CA ASN A 267 10.61 9.43 4.94
C ASN A 267 11.77 9.04 5.86
N TYR A 268 12.80 9.88 5.99
CA TYR A 268 13.92 9.62 6.90
C TYR A 268 13.44 9.51 8.35
N LEU A 269 12.66 10.47 8.88
CA LEU A 269 12.06 10.42 10.21
C LEU A 269 11.22 9.15 10.41
N SER A 270 10.44 8.76 9.40
CA SER A 270 9.68 7.51 9.42
C SER A 270 10.56 6.25 9.43
N THR A 271 11.80 6.36 8.95
CA THR A 271 12.77 5.26 8.90
C THR A 271 13.67 5.23 10.14
N SER A 272 14.10 6.38 10.65
CA SER A 272 15.03 6.55 11.77
C SER A 272 14.36 6.37 13.13
N THR A 273 13.08 6.74 13.24
CA THR A 273 12.28 6.48 14.45
C THR A 273 11.82 5.02 14.57
N ARG A 274 12.27 4.15 13.65
CA ARG A 274 12.06 2.70 13.76
C ARG A 274 12.98 2.18 14.86
N THR A 275 12.42 1.78 15.98
CA THR A 275 13.12 0.87 16.90
C THR A 275 13.37 -0.45 16.17
N ASN A 276 14.53 -1.08 16.37
CA ASN A 276 14.77 -2.45 15.88
C ASN A 276 13.61 -3.34 16.34
N LYS A 277 13.16 -4.29 15.49
CA LYS A 277 12.05 -5.21 15.79
C LYS A 277 12.22 -5.74 17.22
N MET A 278 11.28 -5.43 18.11
CA MET A 278 11.30 -5.97 19.47
C MET A 278 11.07 -7.47 19.40
N LEU A 279 12.04 -8.23 19.92
CA LEU A 279 12.21 -9.67 19.72
C LEU A 279 11.33 -10.55 20.62
N THR A 280 10.51 -10.00 21.52
CA THR A 280 9.80 -10.80 22.52
C THR A 280 8.48 -10.18 22.97
N SER A 281 7.35 -10.76 22.54
CA SER A 281 6.11 -10.75 23.31
C SER A 281 5.22 -11.89 22.83
N THR A 282 4.88 -12.82 23.73
CA THR A 282 4.11 -14.03 23.41
C THR A 282 2.62 -13.71 23.29
N SER A 283 1.98 -14.30 22.28
CA SER A 283 0.56 -14.13 21.89
C SER A 283 -0.47 -14.40 23.01
N ASN A 284 -0.11 -15.14 24.06
CA ASN A 284 -0.99 -15.38 25.20
C ASN A 284 -1.19 -14.16 26.10
N ALA A 285 -0.34 -13.13 26.05
CA ALA A 285 -0.55 -11.95 26.87
C ALA A 285 -1.69 -11.06 26.35
N PHE A 286 -1.90 -10.96 25.03
CA PHE A 286 -2.84 -9.98 24.45
C PHE A 286 -4.32 -10.39 24.54
N ARG A 287 -4.63 -11.69 24.53
CA ARG A 287 -6.01 -12.15 24.83
C ARG A 287 -6.39 -11.95 26.30
N VAL A 288 -5.42 -11.87 27.20
CA VAL A 288 -5.65 -11.73 28.65
C VAL A 288 -5.75 -10.26 29.08
N PHE A 289 -5.15 -9.31 28.35
CA PHE A 289 -5.20 -7.88 28.71
C PHE A 289 -6.45 -7.12 28.24
N ALA A 290 -7.36 -7.76 27.50
CA ALA A 290 -8.62 -7.17 27.05
C ALA A 290 -9.87 -7.73 27.77
N VAL A 291 -9.69 -8.69 28.70
CA VAL A 291 -10.82 -9.32 29.41
C VAL A 291 -10.50 -9.42 30.90
N PHE A 292 -10.84 -8.37 31.65
CA PHE A 292 -11.33 -8.50 33.04
C PHE A 292 -12.51 -7.51 33.23
N PRO A 293 -13.51 -7.91 34.04
CA PRO A 293 -14.92 -7.70 33.72
C PRO A 293 -15.43 -6.40 34.31
N VAL A 294 -16.24 -5.68 33.55
CA VAL A 294 -17.26 -4.82 34.14
C VAL A 294 -18.55 -5.62 34.05
N PHE A 295 -18.92 -6.22 35.19
CA PHE A 295 -20.32 -6.56 35.48
C PHE A 295 -21.16 -5.29 35.48
#